data_AF-A0A1Z9F0S9-F1
#
_entry.id   AF-A0A1Z9F0S9-F1
#
_cell.length_a   1.000
_cell.length_b   1.000
_cell.length_c   1.000
_cell.angle_alpha   90.00
_cell.angle_beta   90.00
_cell.angle_gamma   90.00
#
_symmetry.space_group_name_H-M   'P 1'
#
loop_
_entity.id
_entity.type
_entity.pdbx_description
1 polymer ?
#
loop_
_entity_poly.entity_id
_entity_poly.type
_entity_poly.pdbx_seq_one_letter_code
_entity_poly.pdbx_strand_id
1 'polypeptide(L)'
;MPFPRKYMLPNPWNVFYSRAKSQAKFRREEWAFTPETWYRSWVNSGVMQHRHRLPHGYCMARIDKLEAWGPHNCVIVNRREQLRKTLNYGTQKRKIRQEPFTVEDDVTPKHKQIRSFK
;
A
#
# COMPACT_ATOMS: atom_id res chain seq x y z
N MET A 1 -28.68 18.21 -19.93
CA MET A 1 -27.71 17.61 -20.88
C MET A 1 -26.90 16.53 -20.16
N PRO A 2 -27.08 15.23 -20.45
CA PRO A 2 -26.20 14.20 -19.90
C PRO A 2 -24.82 14.32 -20.57
N PHE A 3 -23.76 14.47 -19.76
CA PHE A 3 -22.39 14.46 -20.28
C PHE A 3 -22.05 13.10 -20.90
N PRO A 4 -21.29 13.06 -22.01
CA PRO A 4 -20.87 11.80 -22.62
C PRO A 4 -20.08 10.96 -21.61
N ARG A 5 -20.44 9.68 -21.50
CA ARG A 5 -19.81 8.75 -20.56
C ARG A 5 -18.39 8.44 -21.00
N LYS A 6 -17.43 8.60 -20.09
CA LYS A 6 -16.00 8.34 -20.37
C LYS A 6 -15.66 6.85 -20.53
N TYR A 7 -16.41 5.98 -19.86
CA TYR A 7 -16.19 4.53 -19.82
C TYR A 7 -17.50 3.80 -20.10
N MET A 8 -17.44 2.63 -20.76
CA MET A 8 -18.60 1.77 -21.06
C MET A 8 -19.06 0.94 -19.86
N LEU A 9 -19.05 1.53 -18.65
CA LEU A 9 -19.52 0.90 -17.43
C LEU A 9 -20.94 1.37 -17.06
N PRO A 10 -21.75 0.50 -16.41
CA PRO A 10 -23.03 0.91 -15.86
C PRO A 10 -22.88 2.06 -14.85
N ASN A 11 -23.91 2.91 -14.75
CA ASN A 11 -23.99 3.88 -13.65
C ASN A 11 -24.45 3.12 -12.39
N PRO A 12 -23.87 3.31 -11.17
CA PRO A 12 -22.85 4.28 -10.74
C PRO A 12 -21.37 3.87 -10.90
N TRP A 13 -21.08 2.70 -11.48
CA TRP A 13 -19.75 2.11 -11.53
C TRP A 13 -18.72 2.92 -12.32
N ASN A 14 -19.16 3.66 -13.33
CA ASN A 14 -18.31 4.58 -14.09
C ASN A 14 -17.69 5.68 -13.20
N VAL A 15 -18.52 6.30 -12.33
CA VAL A 15 -18.07 7.32 -11.37
C VAL A 15 -17.11 6.71 -10.34
N PHE A 16 -17.40 5.47 -9.93
CA PHE A 16 -16.59 4.75 -8.95
C PHE A 16 -15.21 4.38 -9.49
N TYR A 17 -15.14 3.87 -10.72
CA TYR A 17 -13.88 3.60 -11.40
C TYR A 17 -13.06 4.88 -11.58
N SER A 18 -13.70 5.96 -12.07
CA SER A 18 -13.04 7.26 -12.26
C SER A 18 -12.43 7.79 -10.95
N ARG A 19 -13.18 7.71 -9.85
CA ARG A 19 -12.70 8.13 -8.53
C ARG A 19 -11.53 7.27 -8.04
N ALA A 20 -11.59 5.96 -8.24
CA ALA A 20 -10.51 5.06 -7.83
C ALA A 20 -9.22 5.35 -8.60
N LYS A 21 -9.31 5.50 -9.93
CA LYS A 21 -8.18 5.87 -10.78
C LYS A 21 -7.57 7.23 -10.38
N SER A 22 -8.41 8.23 -10.10
CA SER A 22 -7.94 9.54 -9.63
C SER A 22 -7.25 9.47 -8.26
N GLN A 23 -7.73 8.62 -7.34
CA GLN A 23 -7.09 8.42 -6.04
C GLN A 23 -5.71 7.77 -6.16
N ALA A 24 -5.58 6.73 -7.01
CA ALA A 24 -4.29 6.10 -7.28
C ALA A 24 -3.30 7.11 -7.89
N LYS A 25 -3.75 7.89 -8.89
CA LYS A 25 -2.95 8.98 -9.48
C LYS A 25 -2.49 9.99 -8.43
N PHE A 26 -3.38 10.44 -7.55
CA PHE A 26 -3.03 11.38 -6.47
C PHE A 26 -1.96 10.82 -5.53
N ARG A 27 -2.03 9.52 -5.22
CA ARG A 27 -1.06 8.81 -4.38
C ARG A 27 0.23 8.42 -5.11
N ARG A 28 0.35 8.73 -6.40
CA ARG A 28 1.45 8.27 -7.28
C ARG A 28 1.57 6.75 -7.30
N GLU A 29 0.44 6.05 -7.19
CA GLU A 29 0.36 4.59 -7.31
C GLU A 29 0.03 4.23 -8.75
N GLU A 30 0.75 3.25 -9.31
CA GLU A 30 0.51 2.79 -10.67
C GLU A 30 -0.87 2.11 -10.80
N TRP A 31 -1.53 2.31 -11.94
CA TRP A 31 -2.89 1.82 -12.20
C TRP A 31 -2.92 0.98 -13.48
N ALA A 32 -2.93 -0.34 -13.31
CA ALA A 32 -2.95 -1.32 -14.39
C ALA A 32 -4.36 -1.82 -14.74
N PHE A 33 -5.39 -1.42 -14.00
CA PHE A 33 -6.77 -1.81 -14.31
C PHE A 33 -7.30 -1.16 -15.60
N THR A 34 -7.98 -1.98 -16.41
CA THR A 34 -8.97 -1.49 -17.38
C THR A 34 -10.33 -1.29 -16.69
N PRO A 35 -11.25 -0.48 -17.25
CA PRO A 35 -12.60 -0.33 -16.68
C PRO A 35 -13.31 -1.67 -16.48
N GLU A 36 -13.20 -2.58 -17.44
CA GLU A 36 -13.88 -3.88 -17.47
C GLU A 36 -13.29 -4.84 -16.43
N THR A 37 -11.96 -4.92 -16.34
CA THR A 37 -11.28 -5.79 -15.36
C THR A 37 -11.51 -5.32 -13.93
N TRP A 38 -11.53 -4.01 -13.71
CA TRP A 38 -11.88 -3.44 -12.42
C TRP A 38 -13.33 -3.77 -12.03
N TYR A 39 -14.27 -3.61 -12.97
CA TYR A 39 -15.68 -3.94 -12.72
C TYR A 39 -15.88 -5.44 -12.47
N ARG A 40 -15.25 -6.31 -13.26
CA ARG A 40 -15.27 -7.77 -13.05
C ARG A 40 -14.73 -8.17 -11.68
N SER A 41 -13.69 -7.50 -11.20
CA SER A 41 -13.16 -7.75 -9.85
C SER A 41 -14.22 -7.52 -8.77
N TRP A 42 -15.04 -6.47 -8.91
CA TRP A 42 -16.18 -6.22 -8.02
C TRP A 42 -17.31 -7.23 -8.20
N VAL A 43 -17.66 -7.58 -9.44
CA VAL A 43 -18.70 -8.59 -9.71
C VAL A 43 -18.32 -9.94 -9.09
N ASN A 44 -17.10 -10.40 -9.33
CA ASN A 44 -16.60 -11.69 -8.87
C ASN A 44 -16.55 -11.79 -7.33
N SER A 45 -16.44 -10.67 -6.63
CA SER A 45 -16.46 -10.65 -5.17
C SER A 45 -17.83 -10.94 -4.54
N GLY A 46 -18.92 -10.85 -5.31
CA GLY A 46 -20.29 -11.03 -4.81
C GLY A 46 -20.79 -9.91 -3.87
N VAL A 47 -19.93 -8.97 -3.46
CA VAL A 47 -20.25 -7.92 -2.48
C VAL A 47 -20.42 -6.54 -3.11
N MET A 48 -20.71 -6.49 -4.41
CA MET A 48 -20.89 -5.25 -5.19
C MET A 48 -21.84 -4.25 -4.52
N GLN A 49 -22.98 -4.75 -4.02
CA GLN A 49 -24.04 -3.94 -3.40
C GLN A 49 -23.62 -3.37 -2.03
N HIS A 50 -22.68 -4.03 -1.36
CA HIS A 50 -22.19 -3.66 -0.03
C HIS A 50 -20.98 -2.72 -0.08
N ARG A 51 -20.64 -2.21 -1.28
CA ARG A 51 -19.58 -1.21 -1.44
C ARG A 51 -20.03 0.13 -0.85
N HIS A 52 -19.43 0.52 0.26
CA HIS A 52 -19.72 1.82 0.87
C HIS A 52 -18.52 2.41 1.63
N ARG A 53 -18.68 3.66 2.09
CA ARG A 53 -17.66 4.39 2.84
C ARG A 53 -17.70 4.13 4.35
N LEU A 54 -18.82 3.64 4.88
CA LEU A 54 -18.96 3.32 6.31
C LEU A 54 -18.13 2.07 6.70
N PRO A 55 -17.85 1.85 8.00
CA PRO A 55 -17.00 0.75 8.46
C PRO A 55 -17.49 -0.65 8.10
N HIS A 56 -18.80 -0.88 8.02
CA HIS A 56 -19.39 -2.20 7.73
C HIS A 56 -19.29 -2.65 6.27
N GLY A 57 -18.63 -1.86 5.42
CA GLY A 57 -18.71 -2.00 3.97
C GLY A 57 -17.48 -2.61 3.38
N TYR A 58 -17.55 -2.86 2.09
CA TYR A 58 -16.42 -3.40 1.36
C TYR A 58 -15.65 -2.32 0.61
N CYS A 59 -14.33 -2.43 0.66
CA CYS A 59 -13.42 -1.61 -0.11
C CYS A 59 -12.38 -2.49 -0.81
N MET A 60 -11.86 -2.00 -1.94
CA MET A 60 -10.74 -2.63 -2.62
C MET A 60 -9.44 -2.14 -1.97
N ALA A 61 -8.55 -3.07 -1.67
CA ALA A 61 -7.25 -2.83 -1.07
C ALA A 61 -6.16 -3.54 -1.89
N ARG A 62 -4.96 -2.96 -1.90
CA ARG A 62 -3.78 -3.62 -2.47
C ARG A 62 -3.25 -4.68 -1.51
N ILE A 63 -2.78 -5.78 -2.08
CA ILE A 63 -2.13 -6.86 -1.33
C ILE A 63 -0.69 -6.43 -1.03
N ASP A 64 0.08 -6.10 -2.07
CA ASP A 64 1.40 -5.49 -2.02
C ASP A 64 1.32 -3.97 -2.30
N LYS A 65 2.05 -3.20 -1.50
CA LYS A 65 2.14 -1.73 -1.61
C LYS A 65 3.09 -1.27 -2.69
N LEU A 66 4.03 -2.11 -3.12
CA LEU A 66 5.01 -1.77 -4.15
C LEU A 66 4.45 -2.00 -5.56
N GLU A 67 3.60 -3.01 -5.72
CA GLU A 67 2.98 -3.32 -7.00
C GLU A 67 1.83 -2.37 -7.37
N ALA A 68 1.56 -2.31 -8.68
CA ALA A 68 0.47 -1.53 -9.26
C ALA A 68 -0.91 -2.00 -8.80
N TRP A 69 -1.92 -1.13 -8.92
CA TRP A 69 -3.32 -1.53 -8.82
C TRP A 69 -3.69 -2.38 -10.03
N GLY A 70 -3.95 -3.66 -9.82
CA GLY A 70 -4.38 -4.58 -10.86
C GLY A 70 -5.16 -5.76 -10.30
N PRO A 71 -5.77 -6.58 -11.15
CA PRO A 71 -6.59 -7.71 -10.73
C PRO A 71 -5.81 -8.77 -9.92
N HIS A 72 -4.50 -8.87 -10.11
CA HIS A 72 -3.62 -9.77 -9.36
C HIS A 72 -3.23 -9.22 -7.97
N ASN A 73 -3.05 -7.90 -7.85
CA ASN A 73 -2.57 -7.23 -6.63
C ASN A 73 -3.71 -6.55 -5.85
N CYS A 74 -4.96 -6.93 -6.07
CA CYS A 74 -6.09 -6.30 -5.41
C CYS A 74 -7.05 -7.33 -4.83
N VAL A 75 -7.52 -7.03 -3.63
CA VAL A 75 -8.50 -7.82 -2.91
C VAL A 75 -9.62 -6.92 -2.41
N ILE A 76 -10.85 -7.43 -2.39
CA ILE A 76 -11.99 -6.74 -1.81
C ILE A 76 -12.14 -7.23 -0.37
N VAL A 77 -12.05 -6.29 0.57
CA VAL A 77 -11.96 -6.56 2.01
C VAL A 77 -13.00 -5.76 2.75
N ASN A 78 -13.34 -6.23 3.95
CA ASN A 78 -14.16 -5.46 4.87
C ASN A 78 -13.39 -4.22 5.34
N ARG A 79 -14.01 -3.04 5.24
CA ARG A 79 -13.40 -1.76 5.58
C ARG A 79 -13.02 -1.69 7.06
N ARG A 80 -13.80 -2.29 7.96
CA ARG A 80 -13.48 -2.35 9.39
C ARG A 80 -12.15 -3.06 9.63
N GLU A 81 -11.93 -4.16 8.93
CA GLU A 81 -10.69 -4.93 9.02
C GLU A 81 -9.52 -4.18 8.40
N GLN A 82 -9.72 -3.55 7.24
CA GLN A 82 -8.73 -2.71 6.59
C GLN A 82 -8.26 -1.58 7.53
N LEU A 83 -9.20 -0.90 8.19
CA LEU A 83 -8.91 0.19 9.13
C LEU A 83 -8.13 -0.32 10.35
N ARG A 84 -8.50 -1.48 10.91
CA ARG A 84 -7.76 -2.11 12.01
C ARG A 84 -6.31 -2.43 11.62
N LYS A 85 -6.10 -3.00 10.43
CA LYS A 85 -4.75 -3.28 9.91
C LYS A 85 -3.91 -1.99 9.84
N THR A 86 -4.45 -0.92 9.27
CA THR A 86 -3.72 0.36 9.16
C THR A 86 -3.31 0.95 10.51
N LEU A 87 -4.16 0.82 11.54
CA LEU A 87 -3.82 1.29 12.90
C LEU A 87 -2.64 0.49 13.49
N ASN A 88 -2.68 -0.85 13.37
CA ASN A 88 -1.66 -1.72 13.94
C ASN A 88 -0.28 -1.52 13.29
N TYR A 89 -0.22 -1.31 11.96
CA TYR A 89 1.05 -1.03 11.27
C TYR A 89 1.67 0.31 11.68
N GLY A 90 0.87 1.31 12.05
CA GLY A 90 1.37 2.60 12.54
C GLY A 90 2.06 2.48 13.91
N THR A 91 1.58 1.59 14.76
CA THR A 91 2.11 1.41 16.13
C THR A 91 3.43 0.65 16.15
N GLN A 92 3.65 -0.33 15.24
CA GLN A 92 4.91 -1.09 15.20
C GLN A 92 6.12 -0.24 14.77
N LYS A 93 5.93 0.76 13.90
CA LYS A 93 7.04 1.65 13.46
C LYS A 93 7.63 2.52 14.58
N ARG A 94 6.95 2.68 15.71
CA ARG A 94 7.47 3.47 16.85
C ARG A 94 8.40 2.68 17.78
N LYS A 95 8.51 1.36 17.63
CA LYS A 95 9.39 0.52 18.47
C LYS A 95 10.81 0.33 17.93
N ILE A 96 11.12 0.82 16.72
CA ILE A 96 12.50 0.87 16.23
C ILE A 96 13.07 2.24 16.62
N ARG A 97 13.46 2.40 17.88
CA ARG A 97 14.21 3.56 18.35
C ARG A 97 15.43 3.06 19.12
N GLN A 98 16.52 2.93 18.36
CA GLN A 98 17.94 3.01 18.74
C GLN A 98 18.39 2.11 19.91
N GLU A 99 18.95 0.94 19.58
CA GLU A 99 20.14 0.49 20.30
C GLU A 99 21.29 1.42 19.88
N PRO A 100 22.04 2.03 20.82
CA PRO A 100 23.20 2.84 20.45
C PRO A 100 24.22 1.95 19.75
N PHE A 101 24.61 2.35 18.54
CA PHE A 101 25.74 1.77 17.83
C PHE A 101 27.01 2.06 18.64
N THR A 102 27.47 1.10 19.44
CA THR A 102 28.77 1.15 20.07
C THR A 102 29.82 0.87 19.00
N VAL A 103 30.44 1.92 18.47
CA VAL A 103 31.74 1.81 17.82
C VAL A 103 32.72 1.54 18.94
N GLU A 104 33.16 0.29 19.10
CA GLU A 104 34.37 0.06 19.88
C GLU A 104 35.53 0.61 19.06
N ASP A 105 36.05 1.73 19.55
CA ASP A 105 37.28 2.36 19.07
C ASP A 105 38.49 1.45 19.34
N ASP A 106 39.40 1.46 18.38
CA ASP A 106 40.84 1.18 18.52
C ASP A 106 41.31 -0.23 18.94
N VAL A 107 41.64 -1.04 17.93
CA VAL A 107 42.82 -1.92 18.01
C VAL A 107 43.79 -1.54 16.89
N THR A 108 44.50 -0.42 17.09
CA THR A 108 45.70 -0.11 16.33
C THR A 108 46.86 -1.05 16.74
N PRO A 109 47.76 -1.45 15.81
CA PRO A 109 48.68 -2.56 16.01
C PRO A 109 49.87 -2.18 16.90
N LYS A 110 50.23 -3.06 17.84
CA LYS A 110 51.44 -2.94 18.68
C LYS A 110 52.70 -2.95 17.81
N HIS A 111 53.24 -1.76 17.54
CA HIS A 111 54.57 -1.59 16.96
C HIS A 111 55.62 -2.07 17.97
N LYS A 112 56.37 -3.13 17.63
CA LYS A 112 57.54 -3.59 18.41
C LYS A 112 58.59 -2.47 18.43
N GLN A 113 58.91 -1.95 19.62
CA GLN A 113 60.10 -1.13 19.82
C GLN A 113 61.34 -2.04 19.75
N ILE A 114 62.20 -1.76 18.78
CA ILE A 114 63.54 -2.30 18.67
C ILE A 114 64.36 -1.68 19.80
N ARG A 115 64.87 -2.51 20.72
CA ARG A 115 65.84 -2.07 21.75
C ARG A 115 67.21 -1.92 21.11
N SER A 116 67.75 -0.71 21.14
CA SER A 116 69.15 -0.41 20.86
C SER A 116 69.93 -0.29 22.18
N PHE A 117 70.97 -1.13 22.30
CA PHE A 117 72.26 -0.94 22.97
C PHE A 117 72.39 -0.31 24.37
N LYS A 118 72.99 -1.09 25.27
CA LYS A 118 74.31 -0.76 25.85
C LYS A 118 75.13 -2.02 26.05
#